data_AF-V5K563-F1
#
_entry.id   AF-V5K563-F1
#
_cell.length_a   1.000
_cell.length_b   1.000
_cell.length_c   1.000
_cell.angle_alpha   90.00
_cell.angle_beta   90.00
_cell.angle_gamma   90.00
#
_symmetry.space_group_name_H-M   'P 1'
#
loop_
_entity.id
_entity.type
_entity.pdbx_description
1 polymer ?
#
loop_
_entity_poly.entity_id
_entity_poly.type
_entity_poly.pdbx_seq_one_letter_code
_entity_poly.pdbx_strand_id
1 'polypeptide(L)' 'GVFFGIDPQLVIVDPDIAKDILTSDFFYFMGRGIYKTSSDPTTVHLFSQDGLEWKTARAKSTSLFTSAKMR' A
#
# COMPACT_ATOMS: atom_id res chain seq x y z
N GLY A 1 4.47 -2.82 -19.83
CA GLY A 1 3.25 -2.49 -19.06
C GLY A 1 2.20 -3.54 -19.29
N VAL A 2 1.12 -3.51 -18.52
CA VAL A 2 -0.05 -4.39 -18.68
C VAL A 2 -1.32 -3.55 -18.55
N PHE A 3 -2.47 -4.12 -18.90
CA PHE A 3 -3.78 -3.51 -18.61
C PHE A 3 -4.46 -4.29 -17.50
N PHE A 4 -5.02 -3.57 -16.53
CA PHE A 4 -5.93 -4.14 -15.54
C PHE A 4 -7.34 -3.65 -15.89
N GLY A 5 -8.11 -4.48 -16.59
CA GLY A 5 -9.33 -4.02 -17.25
C GLY A 5 -8.99 -3.04 -18.39
N ILE A 6 -9.51 -1.82 -18.31
CA ILE A 6 -9.20 -0.74 -19.28
C ILE A 6 -8.10 0.20 -18.79
N ASP A 7 -7.62 0.02 -17.56
CA ASP A 7 -6.63 0.91 -16.95
C ASP A 7 -5.21 0.43 -17.29
N PRO A 8 -4.41 1.25 -18.00
CA PRO A 8 -3.01 0.91 -18.26
C PRO A 8 -2.20 0.99 -16.96
N GLN A 9 -1.37 -0.03 -16.73
CA GLN A 9 -0.52 -0.17 -15.55
C GLN A 9 0.95 -0.29 -15.96
N LEU A 10 1.80 0.45 -15.24
CA LEU A 10 3.24 0.37 -15.39
C LEU A 10 3.76 -0.88 -14.66
N VAL A 11 4.57 -1.68 -15.35
CA VAL A 11 5.26 -2.84 -14.75
C VAL A 11 6.72 -2.48 -14.62
N ILE A 12 7.21 -2.41 -13.38
CA ILE A 12 8.61 -2.14 -13.08
C ILE A 12 9.36 -3.47 -13.12
N VAL A 13 10.30 -3.60 -14.05
CA VAL A 13 11.12 -4.81 -14.24
C VAL A 13 12.57 -4.62 -13.79
N ASP A 14 13.00 -3.36 -13.65
CA ASP A 14 14.34 -3.00 -13.21
C ASP A 14 14.38 -2.90 -11.67
N PRO A 15 15.24 -3.69 -10.98
CA PRO A 15 15.37 -3.67 -9.52
C PRO A 15 15.83 -2.32 -8.96
N ASP A 16 16.66 -1.56 -9.67
CA ASP A 16 17.16 -0.27 -9.20
C ASP A 16 16.02 0.76 -9.20
N ILE A 17 15.21 0.76 -10.27
CA ILE A 17 13.99 1.58 -10.32
C ILE A 17 12.99 1.16 -9.25
N ALA A 18 12.80 -0.15 -9.05
CA ALA A 18 11.89 -0.66 -8.01
C ALA A 18 12.34 -0.22 -6.62
N LYS A 19 13.64 -0.23 -6.35
CA LYS A 19 14.22 0.25 -5.09
C LYS A 19 13.91 1.73 -4.88
N ASP A 20 14.16 2.57 -5.88
CA ASP A 20 13.93 4.02 -5.77
C ASP A 20 12.45 4.33 -5.48
N ILE A 21 11.54 3.67 -6.19
CA ILE A 21 10.08 3.76 -5.96
C ILE A 21 9.71 3.34 -4.53
N LEU A 22 10.30 2.26 -4.02
CA LEU A 22 9.94 1.71 -2.71
C LEU A 22 10.60 2.43 -1.53
N THR A 23 11.67 3.21 -1.76
CA THR A 23 12.39 3.91 -0.69
C THR A 23 12.31 5.43 -0.81
N SER A 24 12.87 5.99 -1.88
CA SER A 24 13.13 7.44 -2.00
C SER A 24 11.87 8.16 -2.46
N ASP A 25 11.21 7.59 -3.46
CA ASP A 25 10.06 8.18 -4.13
C ASP A 25 8.72 7.63 -3.60
N PHE A 26 8.76 6.84 -2.53
CA PHE A 26 7.58 6.15 -1.98
C PHE A 26 6.38 7.07 -1.76
N PHE A 27 6.62 8.33 -1.37
CA PHE A 27 5.57 9.32 -1.15
C PHE A 27 4.72 9.63 -2.41
N TYR A 28 5.29 9.46 -3.61
CA TYR A 28 4.57 9.61 -4.87
C TYR A 28 3.80 8.34 -5.26
N PHE A 29 4.22 7.18 -4.74
CA PHE A 29 3.68 5.85 -5.10
C PHE A 29 2.87 5.21 -3.95
N MET A 30 2.19 6.03 -3.13
CA MET A 30 1.39 5.55 -1.99
C MET A 30 -0.02 5.03 -2.36
N GLY A 31 -0.41 5.10 -3.63
CA GLY A 31 -1.69 4.59 -4.11
C GLY A 31 -1.64 3.08 -4.36
N ARG A 32 -2.62 2.33 -3.86
CA ARG A 32 -2.66 0.86 -4.00
C ARG A 32 -3.56 0.36 -5.12
N GLY A 33 -4.44 1.22 -5.65
CA GLY A 33 -5.34 0.85 -6.74
C GLY A 33 -6.38 -0.23 -6.38
N ILE A 34 -6.60 -0.45 -5.08
CA ILE A 34 -7.59 -1.41 -4.57
C ILE A 34 -8.86 -0.65 -4.24
N TYR A 35 -10.00 -1.17 -4.72
CA TYR A 35 -11.30 -0.60 -4.41
C TYR A 35 -11.56 -0.61 -2.90
N LYS A 36 -12.01 0.55 -2.38
CA LYS A 36 -12.46 0.71 -0.99
C LYS A 36 -13.70 1.59 -0.95
N THR A 37 -14.67 1.24 -0.10
CA THR A 37 -15.88 2.04 0.14
C THR A 37 -16.24 2.03 1.62
N SER A 38 -16.70 3.15 2.14
CA SER A 38 -17.19 3.25 3.53
C SER A 38 -18.49 2.49 3.76
N SER A 39 -19.24 2.17 2.69
CA SER A 39 -20.48 1.38 2.77
C SER A 39 -20.24 -0.10 3.09
N ASP A 40 -19.05 -0.61 2.77
CA ASP A 40 -18.62 -1.97 3.09
C ASP A 40 -17.32 -1.91 3.90
N PRO A 41 -17.42 -1.97 5.25
CA PRO A 41 -16.27 -1.89 6.15
C PRO A 41 -15.20 -2.95 5.88
N THR A 42 -15.55 -4.10 5.27
CA THR A 42 -14.58 -5.16 4.98
C THR A 42 -13.60 -4.74 3.88
N THR A 43 -14.03 -3.83 2.99
CA THR A 43 -13.17 -3.26 1.96
C THR A 43 -12.18 -2.24 2.52
N VAL A 44 -12.38 -1.74 3.75
CA VAL A 44 -11.51 -0.74 4.38
C VAL A 44 -10.59 -1.41 5.40
N HIS A 45 -9.40 -1.79 4.97
CA HIS A 45 -8.40 -2.45 5.79
C HIS A 45 -6.99 -1.98 5.44
N LEU A 46 -5.99 -2.40 6.23
CA LEU A 46 -4.61 -1.94 6.10
C LEU A 46 -4.04 -2.07 4.67
N PHE A 47 -4.49 -3.07 3.91
CA PHE A 47 -3.99 -3.34 2.57
C PHE A 47 -4.74 -2.64 1.45
N SER A 48 -5.89 -2.02 1.70
CA SER A 48 -6.67 -1.26 0.71
C SER A 48 -6.59 0.26 0.91
N GLN A 49 -6.19 0.71 2.10
CA GLN A 49 -6.01 2.13 2.38
C GLN A 49 -4.73 2.68 1.75
N ASP A 50 -4.76 3.98 1.43
CA ASP A 50 -3.70 4.72 0.74
C ASP A 50 -3.34 5.98 1.54
N GLY A 51 -2.18 6.57 1.23
CA GLY A 51 -1.78 7.87 1.77
C GLY A 51 -1.74 7.92 3.32
N LEU A 52 -2.34 8.97 3.89
CA LEU A 52 -2.34 9.22 5.33
C LEU A 52 -3.16 8.19 6.13
N GLU A 53 -4.27 7.70 5.56
CA GLU A 53 -5.10 6.68 6.19
C GLU A 53 -4.31 5.40 6.41
N TRP A 54 -3.61 4.95 5.36
CA TRP A 54 -2.71 3.81 5.43
C TRP A 54 -1.62 4.00 6.48
N LYS A 55 -0.97 5.17 6.48
CA LYS A 55 0.12 5.47 7.43
C LYS A 55 -0.38 5.36 8.87
N THR A 56 -1.58 5.84 9.12
CA THR A 56 -2.23 5.79 10.44
C THR A 56 -2.60 4.36 10.83
N ALA A 57 -3.21 3.60 9.92
CA ALA A 57 -3.57 2.20 10.15
C ALA A 57 -2.32 1.34 10.40
N ARG A 58 -1.27 1.52 9.60
CA ARG A 58 0.01 0.81 9.74
C ARG A 58 0.66 1.05 11.09
N ALA A 59 0.73 2.32 11.53
CA ALA A 59 1.33 2.65 12.81
C ALA A 59 0.62 1.94 13.98
N LYS A 60 -0.72 1.86 13.93
CA LYS A 60 -1.51 1.12 14.92
C LYS A 60 -1.18 -0.37 14.88
N SER A 61 -1.22 -1.00 13.70
CA SER A 61 -0.93 -2.43 13.55
C SER A 61 0.50 -2.80 13.96
N THR A 62 1.52 -2.06 13.53
CA THR A 62 2.92 -2.33 13.87
C THR A 62 3.16 -2.33 15.38
N SER A 63 2.45 -1.47 16.14
CA SER A 63 2.56 -1.44 17.60
C SER A 63 2.04 -2.70 18.30
N LEU A 64 1.20 -3.50 17.63
CA LEU A 64 0.64 -4.74 18.15
C LEU A 64 1.56 -5.94 17.86
N PHE A 65 2.27 -5.92 16.73
CA PHE A 65 3.14 -7.00 16.26
C PHE A 65 4.62 -6.74 16.53
N THR A 66 4.95 -6.16 17.68
CA THR A 66 6.35 -6.00 18.09
C THR A 66 6.89 -7.33 18.63
N SER A 67 8.20 -7.56 18.50
CA SER A 67 8.84 -8.79 19.02
C SER A 67 8.61 -9.00 20.52
N ALA A 68 8.41 -7.92 21.28
CA ALA A 68 8.09 -7.99 22.70
C ALA A 68 6.65 -8.47 22.98
N LYS A 69 5.70 -8.23 22.06
CA LYS A 69 4.30 -8.65 22.19
C LYS A 69 3.99 -9.99 21.54
N MET A 70 4.84 -10.46 20.62
CA MET A 70 4.71 -11.75 19.91
C MET A 70 5.60 -12.87 20.47
N ARG A 71 6.29 -12.62 21.57
CA ARG A 71 6.99 -13.67 22.31
C ARG A 71 6.03 -14.46 23.20
#